data_AF-K8MX89-F1
#
_entry.id   AF-K8MX89-F1
#
_cell.length_a   1.000
_cell.length_b   1.000
_cell.length_c   1.000
_cell.angle_alpha   90.00
_cell.angle_beta   90.00
_cell.angle_gamma   90.00
#
_symmetry.space_group_name_H-M   'P 1'
#
loop_
_entity.id
_entity.type
_entity.pdbx_description
1 polymer ?
#
loop_
_entity_poly.entity_id
_entity_poly.type
_entity_poly.pdbx_seq_one_letter_code
_entity_poly.pdbx_strand_id
1 'polypeptide(L)'
;MKKKRMLLISLFIVFCLSFSGIQYYRNQRIHNIFDEIYYEESDYHAVEFLWRRRAFRDLKEMKIIDVDSKESERHRVEYDDKFLPDNVTYLIYSFHFSDPKSPYMLIDIRLKVPSTDHSINVNYYYYPKSATFDRYMWYYDDESSGYFRKSQVEAFLAEHGKTVEDIRKEADEVLRNKVLKDWTSINSSRFSSNNWGDVTVKDIWREDLGAD
;
A
#
# COMPACT_ATOMS: atom_id res chain seq x y z
N MET A 1 35.07 -30.21 -28.04
CA MET A 1 34.26 -30.51 -26.84
C MET A 1 34.71 -29.74 -25.59
N LYS A 2 36.00 -29.75 -25.21
CA LYS A 2 36.51 -29.01 -24.03
C LYS A 2 36.22 -27.49 -24.03
N LYS A 3 36.46 -26.80 -25.15
CA LYS A 3 36.19 -25.34 -25.27
C LYS A 3 34.70 -24.98 -25.10
N LYS A 4 33.79 -25.77 -25.67
CA LYS A 4 32.33 -25.60 -25.48
C LYS A 4 31.93 -25.83 -24.02
N ARG A 5 32.51 -26.83 -23.34
CA ARG A 5 32.28 -27.09 -21.91
C ARG A 5 32.77 -25.93 -21.03
N MET A 6 33.94 -25.37 -21.31
CA MET A 6 34.47 -24.20 -20.59
C MET A 6 33.62 -22.96 -20.80
N LEU A 7 33.11 -22.73 -22.02
CA LEU A 7 32.19 -21.62 -22.31
C LEU A 7 30.89 -21.74 -21.49
N LEU A 8 30.29 -22.93 -21.44
CA LEU A 8 29.07 -23.17 -20.66
C LEU A 8 29.29 -22.96 -19.15
N ILE A 9 30.41 -23.42 -18.61
CA ILE A 9 30.77 -23.19 -17.20
C ILE A 9 30.93 -21.69 -16.94
N SER A 10 31.61 -20.95 -17.83
CA SER A 10 31.78 -19.50 -17.68
C SER A 10 30.45 -18.76 -17.72
N LEU A 11 29.55 -19.12 -18.64
CA LEU A 11 28.20 -18.54 -18.73
C LEU A 11 27.38 -18.85 -17.48
N PHE A 12 27.48 -20.07 -16.97
CA PHE A 12 26.80 -20.46 -15.73
C PHE A 12 27.30 -19.67 -14.53
N ILE A 13 28.62 -19.45 -14.40
CA ILE A 13 29.20 -18.63 -13.33
C ILE A 13 28.70 -17.18 -13.42
N VAL A 14 28.72 -16.58 -14.61
CA VAL A 14 28.19 -15.21 -14.82
C VAL A 14 26.72 -15.15 -14.43
N PHE A 15 25.92 -16.12 -14.87
CA PHE A 15 24.50 -16.21 -14.50
C PHE A 15 24.29 -16.31 -12.98
N CYS A 16 25.05 -17.17 -12.30
CA CYS A 16 24.98 -17.30 -10.83
C CYS A 16 25.38 -16.01 -10.12
N LEU A 17 26.44 -15.32 -10.57
CA LEU A 17 26.87 -14.05 -9.98
C LEU A 17 25.84 -12.94 -10.19
N SER A 18 25.28 -12.84 -11.40
CA SER A 18 24.21 -11.88 -11.71
C SER A 18 22.96 -12.16 -10.88
N PHE A 19 22.56 -13.43 -10.77
CA PHE A 19 21.40 -13.83 -9.98
C PHE A 19 21.60 -13.56 -8.48
N SER A 20 22.76 -13.91 -7.93
CA SER A 20 23.12 -13.59 -6.55
C SER A 20 23.17 -12.08 -6.30
N GLY A 21 23.67 -11.30 -7.25
CA GLY A 21 23.67 -9.84 -7.16
C GLY A 21 22.26 -9.25 -7.11
N ILE A 22 21.35 -9.75 -7.95
CA ILE A 22 19.93 -9.34 -7.94
C ILE A 22 19.26 -9.73 -6.62
N GLN A 23 19.48 -10.96 -6.14
CA GLN A 23 18.94 -11.40 -4.85
C GLN A 23 19.48 -10.57 -3.69
N TYR A 24 20.78 -10.28 -3.68
CA TYR A 24 21.42 -9.45 -2.67
C TYR A 24 20.83 -8.03 -2.67
N TYR A 25 20.68 -7.41 -3.84
CA TYR A 25 20.06 -6.10 -3.99
C TYR A 25 18.62 -6.08 -3.45
N ARG A 26 17.80 -7.08 -3.82
CA ARG A 26 16.43 -7.20 -3.30
C ARG A 26 16.41 -7.35 -1.78
N ASN A 27 17.29 -8.18 -1.22
CA ASN A 27 17.37 -8.43 0.21
C ASN A 27 17.80 -7.19 1.01
N GLN A 28 18.64 -6.33 0.42
CA GLN A 28 19.10 -5.07 1.02
C GLN A 28 18.06 -3.95 0.95
N ARG A 29 17.06 -4.06 0.07
CA ARG A 29 16.07 -3.00 -0.14
C ARG A 29 14.74 -3.30 0.54
N ILE A 30 14.38 -4.58 0.66
CA ILE A 30 13.09 -5.02 1.17
C ILE A 30 13.25 -5.42 2.64
N HIS A 31 12.74 -4.66 3.60
CA HIS A 31 12.83 -5.00 5.04
C HIS A 31 11.47 -5.31 5.67
N ASN A 32 10.40 -4.99 4.96
CA ASN A 32 9.03 -5.27 5.36
C ASN A 32 8.15 -5.59 4.15
N ILE A 33 6.92 -6.04 4.40
CA ILE A 33 5.95 -6.42 3.35
C ILE A 33 5.53 -5.23 2.47
N PHE A 34 5.60 -4.01 2.99
CA PHE A 34 5.19 -2.81 2.28
C PHE A 34 6.29 -2.34 1.31
N ASP A 35 7.56 -2.59 1.62
CA ASP A 35 8.64 -2.51 0.63
C ASP A 35 8.39 -3.48 -0.53
N GLU A 36 7.96 -4.72 -0.26
CA GLU A 36 7.67 -5.67 -1.35
C GLU A 36 6.59 -5.11 -2.28
N ILE A 37 5.48 -4.62 -1.73
CA ILE A 37 4.39 -4.04 -2.52
C ILE A 37 4.87 -2.81 -3.28
N TYR A 38 5.54 -1.87 -2.59
CA TYR A 38 6.02 -0.62 -3.17
C TYR A 38 7.00 -0.86 -4.31
N TYR A 39 8.03 -1.69 -4.09
CA TYR A 39 9.09 -1.90 -5.07
C TYR A 39 8.67 -2.84 -6.20
N GLU A 40 7.75 -3.78 -5.98
CA GLU A 40 7.21 -4.58 -7.08
C GLU A 40 6.49 -3.67 -8.09
N GLU A 41 5.69 -2.73 -7.60
CA GLU A 41 5.00 -1.76 -8.45
C GLU A 41 5.97 -0.72 -9.04
N SER A 42 6.87 -0.16 -8.24
CA SER A 42 7.86 0.82 -8.70
C SER A 42 8.77 0.25 -9.78
N ASP A 43 9.30 -0.97 -9.59
CA ASP A 43 10.17 -1.61 -10.59
C ASP A 43 9.39 -1.99 -11.87
N TYR A 44 8.08 -2.26 -11.78
CA TYR A 44 7.22 -2.51 -12.95
C TYR A 44 7.09 -1.26 -13.83
N HIS A 45 7.03 -0.06 -13.24
CA HIS A 45 6.95 1.21 -13.98
C HIS A 45 8.30 1.80 -14.37
N ALA A 46 9.36 1.52 -13.61
CA ALA A 46 10.69 2.09 -13.86
C ALA A 46 11.46 1.42 -15.01
N VAL A 47 11.16 0.16 -15.31
CA VAL A 47 11.90 -0.62 -16.31
C VAL A 47 10.91 -1.24 -17.28
N GLU A 48 11.02 -0.92 -18.58
CA GLU A 48 10.43 -1.69 -19.68
C GLU A 48 11.12 -3.05 -19.80
N PHE A 49 11.21 -3.81 -18.71
CA PHE A 49 11.72 -5.17 -18.78
C PHE A 49 10.67 -6.00 -19.51
N LEU A 50 11.00 -6.35 -20.76
CA LEU A 50 10.11 -6.79 -21.86
C LEU A 50 9.09 -7.90 -21.57
N TRP A 51 9.00 -8.44 -20.36
CA TRP A 51 8.11 -9.57 -20.02
C TRP A 51 7.59 -9.54 -18.57
N ARG A 52 7.72 -8.43 -17.82
CA ARG A 52 7.22 -8.38 -16.43
C ARG A 52 5.73 -8.06 -16.42
N ARG A 53 4.93 -8.96 -15.87
CA ARG A 53 3.50 -8.73 -15.62
C ARG A 53 3.33 -8.03 -14.28
N ARG A 54 2.51 -6.98 -14.24
CA ARG A 54 2.15 -6.29 -12.99
C ARG A 54 1.51 -7.28 -12.02
N ALA A 55 2.04 -7.39 -10.80
CA ALA A 55 1.59 -8.35 -9.79
C ALA A 55 0.07 -8.25 -9.51
N PHE A 56 -0.44 -7.02 -9.40
CA PHE A 56 -1.87 -6.77 -9.17
C PHE A 56 -2.80 -7.32 -10.27
N ARG A 57 -2.30 -7.65 -11.48
CA ARG A 57 -3.12 -8.31 -12.52
C ARG A 57 -3.51 -9.74 -12.17
N ASP A 58 -2.89 -10.34 -11.16
CA ASP A 58 -3.25 -11.67 -10.67
C ASP A 58 -4.34 -11.62 -9.60
N LEU A 59 -4.62 -10.44 -9.03
CA LEU A 59 -5.76 -10.21 -8.13
C LEU A 59 -7.00 -9.82 -8.94
N LYS A 60 -7.88 -10.81 -9.18
CA LYS A 60 -9.14 -10.62 -9.93
C LYS A 60 -10.15 -9.69 -9.23
N GLU A 61 -9.92 -9.42 -7.95
CA GLU A 61 -10.77 -8.60 -7.10
C GLU A 61 -10.51 -7.10 -7.25
N MET A 62 -9.50 -6.73 -8.04
CA MET A 62 -9.05 -5.36 -8.20
C MET A 62 -9.22 -4.86 -9.63
N LYS A 63 -9.43 -3.55 -9.74
CA LYS A 63 -9.40 -2.77 -10.98
C LYS A 63 -8.14 -1.92 -10.97
N ILE A 64 -7.39 -2.04 -12.06
CA ILE A 64 -6.25 -1.17 -12.31
C ILE A 64 -6.79 0.17 -12.83
N ILE A 65 -6.43 1.25 -12.15
CA ILE A 65 -6.78 2.63 -12.51
C ILE A 65 -5.46 3.35 -12.80
N ASP A 66 -4.97 3.21 -14.02
CA ASP A 66 -3.83 4.00 -14.49
C ASP A 66 -4.38 5.28 -15.13
N VAL A 67 -4.11 6.44 -14.53
CA VAL A 67 -4.51 7.73 -15.10
C VAL A 67 -3.45 8.12 -16.12
N ASP A 68 -3.81 8.12 -17.41
CA ASP A 68 -2.91 8.42 -18.53
C ASP A 68 -2.56 9.92 -18.68
N SER A 69 -2.69 10.69 -17.59
CA SER A 69 -2.36 12.11 -17.60
C SER A 69 -0.94 12.32 -17.10
N LYS A 70 -0.15 13.08 -17.87
CA LYS A 70 1.16 13.61 -17.44
C LYS A 70 1.09 14.43 -16.14
N GLU A 71 -0.10 14.75 -15.65
CA GLU A 71 -0.34 15.59 -14.47
C GLU A 71 -0.62 14.78 -13.18
N SER A 72 -0.84 13.47 -13.28
CA SER A 72 -0.84 12.62 -12.10
C SER A 72 -0.02 11.37 -12.34
N GLU A 73 1.25 11.41 -11.95
CA GLU A 73 2.17 10.26 -11.79
C GLU A 73 1.70 9.32 -10.65
N ARG A 74 0.38 9.05 -10.62
CA ARG A 74 -0.35 8.32 -9.60
C ARG A 74 -0.82 7.03 -10.22
N HIS A 75 -0.13 5.94 -9.92
CA HIS A 75 -0.58 4.61 -10.31
C HIS A 75 -1.54 4.11 -9.23
N ARG A 76 -2.71 3.61 -9.62
CA ARG A 76 -3.73 3.22 -8.65
C ARG A 76 -4.28 1.83 -8.92
N VAL A 77 -4.60 1.14 -7.84
CA VAL A 77 -5.27 -0.16 -7.86
C VAL A 77 -6.36 -0.14 -6.80
N GLU A 78 -7.60 -0.29 -7.24
CA GLU A 78 -8.79 -0.20 -6.40
C GLU A 78 -9.48 -1.56 -6.32
N TYR A 79 -9.95 -1.93 -5.13
CA TYR A 79 -10.77 -3.13 -4.98
C TYR A 79 -12.17 -2.91 -5.55
N ASP A 80 -12.74 -3.94 -6.18
CA ASP A 80 -14.16 -3.93 -6.54
C ASP A 80 -15.00 -4.14 -5.26
N ASP A 81 -15.96 -3.24 -5.05
CA ASP A 81 -16.81 -3.16 -3.85
C ASP A 81 -17.39 -4.50 -3.40
N LYS A 82 -17.71 -5.40 -4.34
CA LYS A 82 -18.28 -6.72 -4.04
C LYS A 82 -17.34 -7.68 -3.31
N PHE A 83 -16.04 -7.38 -3.28
CA PHE A 83 -15.02 -8.16 -2.58
C PHE A 83 -14.51 -7.48 -1.31
N LEU A 84 -15.07 -6.31 -0.95
CA LEU A 84 -14.74 -5.64 0.29
C LEU A 84 -15.41 -6.32 1.48
N PRO A 85 -14.76 -6.33 2.66
CA PRO A 85 -15.45 -6.67 3.91
C PRO A 85 -16.67 -5.77 4.15
N ASP A 86 -17.69 -6.27 4.83
CA ASP A 86 -18.99 -5.58 4.99
C ASP A 86 -18.88 -4.16 5.59
N ASN A 87 -17.92 -3.95 6.49
CA ASN A 87 -17.67 -2.66 7.15
C ASN A 87 -16.75 -1.72 6.34
N VAL A 88 -16.32 -2.10 5.14
CA VAL A 88 -15.44 -1.29 4.27
C VAL A 88 -16.25 -0.77 3.09
N THR A 89 -16.19 0.53 2.83
CA THR A 89 -16.83 1.17 1.65
C THR A 89 -15.86 1.42 0.52
N TYR A 90 -14.56 1.49 0.81
CA TYR A 90 -13.55 1.83 -0.19
C TYR A 90 -12.19 1.30 0.26
N LEU A 91 -11.42 0.75 -0.68
CA LEU A 91 -10.05 0.30 -0.44
C LEU A 91 -9.22 0.46 -1.71
N ILE A 92 -8.13 1.23 -1.61
CA ILE A 92 -7.26 1.52 -2.75
C ILE A 92 -5.78 1.58 -2.35
N TYR A 93 -4.91 1.16 -3.28
CA TYR A 93 -3.50 1.53 -3.30
C TYR A 93 -3.29 2.68 -4.28
N SER A 94 -2.61 3.74 -3.84
CA SER A 94 -2.12 4.82 -4.71
C SER A 94 -0.61 4.96 -4.57
N PHE A 95 0.11 4.87 -5.68
CA PHE A 95 1.56 4.94 -5.70
C PHE A 95 2.01 6.28 -6.27
N HIS A 96 2.86 6.99 -5.53
CA HIS A 96 3.34 8.33 -5.82
C HIS A 96 4.87 8.29 -5.97
N PHE A 97 5.36 7.73 -7.07
CA PHE A 97 6.79 7.49 -7.26
C PHE A 97 7.61 8.74 -7.51
N SER A 98 7.00 9.76 -8.11
CA SER A 98 7.64 11.01 -8.51
C SER A 98 7.38 12.17 -7.55
N ASP A 99 6.80 11.91 -6.37
CA ASP A 99 6.57 12.98 -5.39
C ASP A 99 7.90 13.67 -5.05
N PRO A 100 8.03 14.99 -5.29
CA PRO A 100 9.30 15.69 -5.19
C PRO A 100 9.78 15.86 -3.73
N LYS A 101 8.87 15.75 -2.75
CA LYS A 101 9.23 15.83 -1.33
C LYS A 101 9.68 14.45 -0.84
N SER A 102 8.85 13.44 -1.06
CA SER A 102 9.17 12.06 -0.70
C SER A 102 8.22 11.11 -1.42
N PRO A 103 8.72 10.17 -2.24
CA PRO A 103 7.90 9.11 -2.81
C PRO A 103 7.21 8.28 -1.72
N TYR A 104 5.96 7.87 -1.98
CA TYR A 104 5.17 7.09 -1.03
C TYR A 104 4.16 6.18 -1.72
N MET A 105 3.65 5.21 -0.96
CA MET A 105 2.45 4.45 -1.28
C MET A 105 1.38 4.77 -0.25
N LEU A 106 0.20 5.19 -0.71
CA LEU A 106 -0.99 5.37 0.10
C LEU A 106 -1.84 4.10 0.04
N ILE A 107 -2.23 3.58 1.19
CA ILE A 107 -3.35 2.65 1.33
C ILE A 107 -4.49 3.42 2.00
N ASP A 108 -5.57 3.69 1.28
CA ASP A 108 -6.76 4.37 1.80
C ASP A 108 -7.85 3.33 2.06
N ILE A 109 -8.29 3.27 3.32
CA ILE A 109 -9.35 2.38 3.80
C ILE A 109 -10.49 3.27 4.31
N ARG A 110 -11.70 3.12 3.76
CA ARG A 110 -12.89 3.78 4.29
C ARG A 110 -13.77 2.79 5.03
N LEU A 111 -14.03 3.07 6.30
CA LEU A 111 -14.85 2.26 7.18
C LEU A 111 -16.23 2.87 7.36
N LYS A 112 -17.27 2.04 7.24
CA LYS A 112 -18.65 2.44 7.54
C LYS A 112 -18.78 2.81 9.01
N VAL A 113 -19.44 3.92 9.28
CA VAL A 113 -19.79 4.31 10.64
C VAL A 113 -21.23 3.84 10.91
N PRO A 114 -21.47 3.02 11.95
CA PRO A 114 -22.79 2.44 12.19
C PRO A 114 -23.90 3.48 12.29
N SER A 115 -25.05 3.19 11.69
CA SER A 115 -26.25 4.05 11.71
C SER A 115 -26.09 5.42 11.03
N THR A 116 -25.11 5.55 10.13
CA THR A 116 -24.89 6.76 9.30
C THR A 116 -24.63 6.37 7.85
N ASP A 117 -24.83 7.33 6.93
CA ASP A 117 -24.36 7.20 5.54
C ASP A 117 -22.89 7.63 5.39
N HIS A 118 -22.23 8.06 6.49
CA HIS A 118 -20.85 8.51 6.49
C HIS A 118 -19.86 7.36 6.64
N SER A 119 -18.64 7.60 6.15
CA SER A 119 -17.49 6.72 6.34
C SER A 119 -16.32 7.50 6.92
N ILE A 120 -15.52 6.82 7.72
CA ILE A 120 -14.22 7.33 8.19
C ILE A 120 -13.12 6.81 7.30
N ASN A 121 -12.32 7.73 6.78
CA ASN A 121 -11.11 7.44 6.02
C ASN A 121 -9.96 7.20 6.99
N VAL A 122 -9.24 6.10 6.78
CA VAL A 122 -7.97 5.79 7.43
C VAL A 122 -6.93 5.66 6.34
N ASN A 123 -6.00 6.61 6.30
CA ASN A 123 -4.99 6.69 5.25
C ASN A 123 -3.64 6.29 5.81
N TYR A 124 -3.03 5.26 5.22
CA TYR A 124 -1.70 4.77 5.56
C TYR A 124 -0.72 5.23 4.48
N TYR A 125 0.07 6.26 4.78
CA TYR A 125 1.14 6.75 3.90
C TYR A 125 2.44 6.02 4.22
N TYR A 126 2.80 5.05 3.38
CA TYR A 126 4.04 4.30 3.48
C TYR A 126 5.20 5.06 2.81
N TYR A 127 6.25 5.33 3.57
CA TYR A 127 7.48 5.91 3.08
C TYR A 127 8.61 4.86 3.06
N PRO A 128 9.01 4.35 1.89
CA PRO A 128 9.97 3.24 1.78
C PRO A 128 11.37 3.60 2.27
N LYS A 129 11.76 4.89 2.21
CA LYS A 129 13.08 5.35 2.65
C LYS A 129 13.26 5.25 4.17
N SER A 130 12.19 5.49 4.93
CA SER A 130 12.20 5.48 6.40
C SER A 130 11.51 4.26 7.00
N ALA A 131 10.88 3.42 6.17
CA ALA A 131 10.05 2.29 6.60
C ALA A 131 8.97 2.71 7.62
N THR A 132 8.31 3.84 7.35
CA THR A 132 7.29 4.41 8.24
C THR A 132 5.93 4.48 7.56
N PHE A 133 4.89 4.19 8.31
CA PHE A 133 3.52 4.60 8.02
C PHE A 133 3.16 5.84 8.81
N ASP A 134 2.78 6.89 8.11
CA ASP A 134 1.99 7.95 8.72
C ASP A 134 0.51 7.61 8.50
N ARG A 135 -0.20 7.38 9.60
CA ARG A 135 -1.61 7.01 9.62
C ARG A 135 -2.46 8.22 9.99
N TYR A 136 -3.30 8.65 9.05
CA TYR A 136 -4.24 9.76 9.24
C TYR A 136 -5.66 9.25 9.31
N MET A 137 -6.52 9.97 10.02
CA MET A 137 -7.95 9.67 10.14
C MET A 137 -8.77 10.93 9.92
N TRP A 138 -9.81 10.85 9.10
CA TRP A 138 -10.67 11.98 8.74
C TRP A 138 -11.97 11.52 8.08
N TYR A 139 -12.98 12.39 8.00
CA TYR A 139 -14.24 12.12 7.28
C TYR A 139 -14.71 13.33 6.48
N TYR A 140 -15.63 13.09 5.55
CA TYR A 140 -16.43 14.14 4.93
C TYR A 140 -17.82 14.14 5.56
N ASP A 141 -18.35 15.33 5.85
CA ASP A 141 -19.77 15.50 6.12
C ASP A 141 -20.56 15.74 4.81
N ASP A 142 -21.88 15.86 4.95
CA ASP A 142 -22.79 16.15 3.84
C ASP A 142 -22.53 17.53 3.20
N GLU A 143 -21.89 18.47 3.92
CA GLU A 143 -21.48 19.78 3.40
C GLU A 143 -20.20 19.73 2.55
N SER A 144 -19.67 18.52 2.29
CA SER A 144 -18.44 18.28 1.50
C SER A 144 -17.19 18.93 2.11
N SER A 145 -17.22 19.28 3.40
CA SER A 145 -16.06 19.78 4.12
C SER A 145 -15.32 18.61 4.75
N GLY A 146 -14.00 18.55 4.56
CA GLY A 146 -13.20 17.49 5.15
C GLY A 146 -12.84 17.83 6.59
N TYR A 147 -13.16 16.94 7.52
CA TYR A 147 -12.85 17.05 8.96
C TYR A 147 -11.60 16.25 9.27
N PHE A 148 -10.49 16.94 9.47
CA PHE A 148 -9.18 16.31 9.69
C PHE A 148 -8.57 16.59 11.08
N ARG A 149 -9.17 17.48 11.87
CA ARG A 149 -8.73 17.74 13.25
C ARG A 149 -9.16 16.62 14.17
N LYS A 150 -8.30 16.30 15.14
CA LYS A 150 -8.54 15.22 16.09
C LYS A 150 -9.87 15.37 16.82
N SER A 151 -10.16 16.56 17.35
CA SER A 151 -11.37 16.81 18.15
C SER A 151 -12.67 16.60 17.36
N GLN A 152 -12.69 16.95 16.08
CA GLN A 152 -13.85 16.78 15.21
C GLN A 152 -14.13 15.31 14.94
N VAL A 153 -13.08 14.54 14.64
CA VAL A 153 -13.18 13.09 14.44
C VAL A 153 -13.59 12.38 15.73
N GLU A 154 -13.01 12.75 16.87
CA GLU A 154 -13.37 12.18 18.17
C GLU A 154 -14.83 12.45 18.54
N ALA A 155 -15.32 13.68 18.34
CA ALA A 155 -16.71 14.04 18.62
C ALA A 155 -17.68 13.22 17.74
N PHE A 156 -17.43 13.18 16.44
CA PHE A 156 -18.25 12.42 15.49
C PHE A 156 -18.27 10.92 15.84
N LEU A 157 -17.12 10.31 16.15
CA LEU A 157 -17.09 8.90 16.54
C LEU A 157 -17.85 8.64 17.84
N ALA A 158 -17.72 9.53 18.83
CA ALA A 158 -18.38 9.39 20.12
C ALA A 158 -19.91 9.42 20.00
N GLU A 159 -20.47 10.27 19.14
CA GLU A 159 -21.91 10.31 18.83
C GLU A 159 -22.44 8.99 18.27
N HIS A 160 -21.57 8.22 17.61
CA HIS A 160 -21.90 6.94 16.98
C HIS A 160 -21.38 5.74 17.78
N GLY A 161 -21.02 5.94 19.05
CA GLY A 161 -20.60 4.86 19.96
C GLY A 161 -19.28 4.20 19.59
N LYS A 162 -18.40 4.91 18.89
CA LYS A 162 -17.05 4.46 18.49
C LYS A 162 -15.98 5.35 19.10
N THR A 163 -14.77 4.81 19.18
CA THR A 163 -13.57 5.57 19.51
C THR A 163 -12.60 5.56 18.32
N VAL A 164 -11.64 6.49 18.32
CA VAL A 164 -10.52 6.46 17.37
C VAL A 164 -9.79 5.13 17.41
N GLU A 165 -9.64 4.53 18.58
CA GLU A 165 -8.92 3.27 18.76
C GLU A 165 -9.68 2.07 18.15
N ASP A 166 -11.02 2.10 18.21
CA ASP A 166 -11.85 1.10 17.52
C ASP A 166 -11.64 1.17 16.01
N ILE A 167 -11.68 2.37 15.44
CA ILE A 167 -11.45 2.59 14.00
C ILE A 167 -10.04 2.16 13.59
N ARG A 168 -9.01 2.51 14.37
CA ARG A 168 -7.63 2.07 14.10
C ARG A 168 -7.51 0.56 14.08
N LYS A 169 -8.12 -0.11 15.06
CA LYS A 169 -8.12 -1.56 15.16
C LYS A 169 -8.81 -2.19 13.95
N GLU A 170 -9.99 -1.70 13.58
CA GLU A 170 -10.73 -2.20 12.42
C GLU A 170 -9.95 -2.00 11.11
N ALA A 171 -9.35 -0.82 10.91
CA ALA A 171 -8.54 -0.54 9.72
C ALA A 171 -7.29 -1.42 9.67
N ASP A 172 -6.63 -1.65 10.81
CA ASP A 172 -5.50 -2.56 10.89
C ASP A 172 -5.91 -4.02 10.64
N GLU A 173 -7.11 -4.43 11.06
CA GLU A 173 -7.66 -5.76 10.74
C GLU A 173 -7.93 -5.91 9.24
N VAL A 174 -8.47 -4.88 8.57
CA VAL A 174 -8.61 -4.85 7.10
C VAL A 174 -7.24 -4.94 6.44
N LEU A 175 -6.26 -4.18 6.94
CA LEU A 175 -4.89 -4.22 6.42
C LEU A 175 -4.29 -5.64 6.54
N ARG A 176 -4.43 -6.30 7.70
CA ARG A 176 -3.90 -7.66 7.91
C ARG A 176 -4.65 -8.72 7.09
N ASN A 177 -5.97 -8.73 7.18
CA ASN A 177 -6.80 -9.85 6.76
C ASN A 177 -7.26 -9.74 5.31
N LYS A 178 -7.24 -8.54 4.73
CA LYS A 178 -7.52 -8.30 3.31
C LYS A 178 -6.24 -7.94 2.56
N VAL A 179 -5.69 -6.75 2.79
CA VAL A 179 -4.58 -6.19 2.00
C VAL A 179 -3.36 -7.11 1.97
N LEU A 180 -2.84 -7.50 3.14
CA LEU A 180 -1.62 -8.31 3.21
C LEU A 180 -1.88 -9.78 2.87
N LYS A 181 -3.07 -10.29 3.18
CA LYS A 181 -3.45 -11.65 2.82
C LYS A 181 -3.55 -11.83 1.30
N ASP A 182 -4.15 -10.87 0.61
CA ASP A 182 -4.24 -10.88 -0.85
C ASP A 182 -2.85 -10.76 -1.48
N TRP A 183 -2.02 -9.83 -0.98
CA TRP A 183 -0.64 -9.71 -1.46
C TRP A 183 0.13 -11.03 -1.36
N THR A 184 0.09 -11.67 -0.19
CA THR A 184 0.78 -12.95 0.03
C THR A 184 0.17 -14.13 -0.74
N SER A 185 -1.05 -13.99 -1.29
CA SER A 185 -1.67 -14.99 -2.15
C SER A 185 -1.12 -14.98 -3.59
N ILE A 186 -0.62 -13.84 -4.06
CA ILE A 186 -0.08 -13.66 -5.42
C ILE A 186 1.44 -13.48 -5.45
N ASN A 187 2.04 -13.11 -4.33
CA ASN A 187 3.48 -12.90 -4.21
C ASN A 187 4.07 -13.80 -3.12
N SER A 188 5.14 -14.53 -3.43
CA SER A 188 5.88 -15.34 -2.45
C SER A 188 6.68 -14.44 -1.51
N SER A 189 5.99 -13.91 -0.50
CA SER A 189 6.56 -13.04 0.53
C SER A 189 7.29 -13.84 1.60
N ARG A 190 8.36 -13.25 2.16
CA ARG A 190 8.96 -13.74 3.42
C ARG A 190 8.29 -13.16 4.68
N PHE A 191 7.42 -12.19 4.49
CA PHE A 191 6.61 -11.54 5.50
C PHE A 191 5.19 -12.13 5.49
N SER A 192 4.35 -11.71 6.43
CA SER A 192 2.97 -12.20 6.52
C SER A 192 2.05 -11.15 7.14
N SER A 193 0.75 -11.43 7.17
CA SER A 193 -0.25 -10.59 7.86
C SER A 193 0.08 -10.35 9.34
N ASN A 194 0.83 -11.25 9.98
CA ASN A 194 1.20 -11.18 11.40
C ASN A 194 2.67 -10.82 11.64
N ASN A 195 3.49 -10.80 10.59
CA ASN A 195 4.88 -10.37 10.64
C ASN A 195 5.14 -9.43 9.47
N TRP A 196 5.00 -8.13 9.72
CA TRP A 196 5.15 -7.14 8.68
C TRP A 196 6.62 -6.89 8.32
N GLY A 197 7.57 -7.31 9.18
CA GLY A 197 8.96 -6.90 9.12
C GLY A 197 9.21 -5.57 9.82
N ASP A 198 10.31 -4.90 9.47
CA ASP A 198 10.73 -3.67 10.12
C ASP A 198 9.93 -2.48 9.58
N VAL A 199 8.81 -2.16 10.23
CA VAL A 199 7.96 -1.02 9.89
C VAL A 199 7.47 -0.32 11.16
N THR A 200 7.47 1.01 11.15
CA THR A 200 6.96 1.84 12.25
C THR A 200 5.68 2.54 11.84
N VAL A 201 4.60 2.39 12.61
CA VAL A 201 3.34 3.13 12.40
C VAL A 201 3.30 4.35 13.33
N LYS A 202 2.98 5.51 12.79
CA LYS A 202 2.80 6.77 13.51
C LYS A 202 1.40 7.30 13.25
N ASP A 203 0.67 7.60 14.31
CA ASP A 203 -0.62 8.25 14.20
C ASP A 203 -0.46 9.77 14.11
N ILE A 204 -1.01 10.37 13.07
CA ILE A 204 -0.87 11.80 12.78
C ILE A 204 -2.25 12.42 12.52
N TRP A 205 -2.44 13.64 13.02
CA TRP A 205 -3.62 14.46 12.77
C TRP A 205 -3.24 15.64 11.89
N ARG A 206 -4.11 16.00 10.94
CA ARG A 206 -3.91 17.18 10.08
C ARG A 206 -4.57 18.37 10.75
N GLU A 207 -3.96 18.84 11.84
CA GLU A 207 -4.42 20.06 12.52
C GLU A 207 -4.28 21.31 11.62
N ASP A 208 -3.46 21.21 10.57
CA ASP A 208 -3.31 22.21 9.51
C ASP A 208 -4.49 22.26 8.52
N LEU A 209 -5.38 21.25 8.54
CA LEU A 209 -6.53 21.14 7.65
C LEU A 209 -7.84 21.03 8.45
N GLY A 210 -8.85 21.79 8.05
CA GLY A 210 -10.18 21.80 8.67
C GLY A 210 -10.73 23.21 8.74
N ALA A 211 -12.02 23.38 8.44
CA ALA A 211 -12.70 24.66 8.62
C ALA A 211 -12.80 24.98 10.12
N ASP A 212 -12.60 26.26 10.47
CA ASP A 212 -12.86 26.81 11.80
C ASP A 212 -14.36 27.01 12.03
#